data_AF-A0A2H9QAA8-F1
#
_entry.id   AF-A0A2H9QAA8-F1
#
_cell.length_a   1.000
_cell.length_b   1.000
_cell.length_c   1.000
_cell.angle_alpha   90.00
_cell.angle_beta   90.00
_cell.angle_gamma   90.00
#
_symmetry.space_group_name_H-M   'P 1'
#
loop_
_entity.id
_entity.type
_entity.pdbx_description
1 polymer ?
#
loop_
_entity_poly.entity_id
_entity_poly.type
_entity_poly.pdbx_seq_one_letter_code
_entity_poly.pdbx_strand_id
1 'polypeptide(L)'
;MIDIDPWSNALADYGRLFSQFGMQEIDSAITSKLRGKHRLFERNIVFAHRDFDKFVDAAKNGRKVAVMSGIKPSNEFHLGSKLTADELIYYQKEFGAKVFYAIADIEAYADNGISFEESRKVAVSNVADLLALGLDEKNACIYRQSKEMRVMNLAYIFSKKVTYNMLRAIYGERDISLYMSVLTQAGDILMPQLEFGIDYTVVPVGVDQDPHIRLTRDIAAKLGITLPAATYHRFMKSLSGTEKMSK
;
A
#
# COMPACT_ATOMS: atom_id res chain seq x y z
N MET A 1 -9.18 20.61 -11.61
CA MET A 1 -9.00 19.23 -11.11
C MET A 1 -7.63 19.22 -10.47
N ILE A 2 -7.49 18.87 -9.18
CA ILE A 2 -6.15 18.81 -8.56
C ILE A 2 -5.53 17.48 -8.99
N ASP A 3 -4.41 17.52 -9.70
CA ASP A 3 -3.64 16.33 -10.11
C ASP A 3 -2.94 15.72 -8.88
N ILE A 4 -3.64 14.86 -8.15
CA ILE A 4 -3.02 13.93 -7.20
C ILE A 4 -2.78 12.63 -7.97
N ASP A 5 -1.55 12.49 -8.47
CA ASP A 5 -1.04 11.33 -9.19
C ASP A 5 -0.03 10.58 -8.29
N PRO A 6 -0.05 9.22 -8.20
CA PRO A 6 1.00 8.42 -7.57
C PRO A 6 2.44 8.87 -7.88
N TRP A 7 2.68 9.41 -9.08
CA TRP A 7 3.99 9.86 -9.55
C TRP A 7 4.26 11.37 -9.33
N SER A 8 3.33 12.11 -8.72
CA SER A 8 3.43 13.55 -8.44
C SER A 8 3.90 13.86 -7.01
N ASN A 9 4.62 14.97 -6.80
CA ASN A 9 5.07 15.43 -5.48
C ASN A 9 4.11 16.39 -4.75
N ALA A 10 2.93 16.66 -5.32
CA ALA A 10 2.00 17.65 -4.79
C ALA A 10 1.42 17.26 -3.41
N LEU A 11 1.22 18.27 -2.55
CA LEU A 11 0.50 18.10 -1.28
C LEU A 11 -1.01 18.00 -1.52
N ALA A 12 -1.66 17.04 -0.87
CA ALA A 12 -3.11 16.85 -0.99
C ALA A 12 -3.91 17.87 -0.16
N ASP A 13 -5.01 18.37 -0.71
CA ASP A 13 -6.06 19.09 0.03
C ASP A 13 -7.01 18.08 0.69
N TYR A 14 -6.70 17.73 1.95
CA TYR A 14 -7.40 16.68 2.69
C TYR A 14 -8.89 16.97 2.95
N GLY A 15 -9.35 18.22 2.85
CA GLY A 15 -10.76 18.59 3.11
C GLY A 15 -11.72 18.11 2.01
N ARG A 16 -11.21 17.89 0.79
CA ARG A 16 -12.02 17.44 -0.36
C ARG A 16 -11.90 15.94 -0.66
N LEU A 17 -11.00 15.23 0.05
CA LEU A 17 -10.69 13.84 -0.25
C LEU A 17 -11.85 12.88 0.07
N PHE A 18 -12.61 13.13 1.14
CA PHE A 18 -13.72 12.26 1.54
C PHE A 18 -14.80 12.18 0.47
N SER A 19 -15.26 13.32 -0.05
CA SER A 19 -16.32 13.37 -1.05
C SER A 19 -15.86 12.97 -2.46
N GLN A 20 -14.60 13.26 -2.83
CA GLN A 20 -14.09 12.93 -4.15
C GLN A 20 -13.65 11.47 -4.30
N PHE A 21 -13.08 10.88 -3.24
CA PHE A 21 -12.56 9.52 -3.29
C PHE A 21 -13.51 8.53 -2.60
N GLY A 22 -14.52 8.95 -1.85
CA GLY A 22 -15.43 8.03 -1.15
C GLY A 22 -14.73 7.29 -0.01
N MET A 23 -13.78 7.96 0.64
CA MET A 23 -13.12 7.47 1.85
C MET A 23 -14.02 7.73 3.06
N GLN A 24 -13.81 6.98 4.15
CA GLN A 24 -14.52 7.15 5.42
C GLN A 24 -13.57 7.67 6.49
N GLU A 25 -14.09 8.44 7.45
CA GLU A 25 -13.31 8.94 8.59
C GLU A 25 -12.99 7.80 9.57
N ILE A 26 -11.82 7.86 10.21
CA ILE A 26 -11.54 6.99 11.35
C ILE A 26 -12.36 7.49 12.55
N ASP A 27 -13.48 6.84 12.81
CA ASP A 27 -14.44 7.27 13.84
C ASP A 27 -14.20 6.65 15.23
N SER A 28 -15.06 7.02 16.19
CA SER A 28 -15.03 6.50 17.56
C SER A 28 -15.36 5.00 17.64
N ALA A 29 -16.14 4.48 16.68
CA ALA A 29 -16.50 3.07 16.64
C ALA A 29 -15.29 2.19 16.24
N ILE A 30 -14.41 2.68 15.37
CA ILE A 30 -13.14 2.02 15.05
C ILE A 30 -12.14 2.20 16.19
N THR A 31 -11.92 3.44 16.63
CA THR A 31 -10.86 3.74 17.62
C THR A 31 -11.12 3.08 18.98
N SER A 32 -12.38 2.95 19.41
CA SER A 32 -12.74 2.19 20.63
C SER A 32 -12.43 0.70 20.53
N LYS A 33 -12.28 0.16 19.31
CA LYS A 33 -11.91 -1.22 19.08
C LYS A 33 -10.39 -1.45 19.11
N LEU A 34 -9.56 -0.42 18.96
CA LEU A 34 -8.10 -0.55 18.98
C LEU A 34 -7.61 -0.72 20.43
N ARG A 35 -6.55 -1.52 20.68
CA ARG A 35 -5.96 -1.62 22.02
C ARG A 35 -5.17 -0.35 22.33
N GLY A 36 -5.69 0.38 23.32
CA GLY A 36 -5.07 1.60 23.78
C GLY A 36 -5.10 2.70 22.73
N LYS A 37 -4.41 3.80 23.05
CA LYS A 37 -4.38 4.97 22.19
C LYS A 37 -3.07 5.01 21.44
N HIS A 38 -3.08 4.56 20.18
CA HIS A 38 -1.88 4.58 19.34
C HIS A 38 -1.73 5.93 18.64
N ARG A 39 -0.51 6.49 18.65
CA ARG A 39 -0.20 7.84 18.13
C ARG A 39 -0.63 8.07 16.68
N LEU A 40 -0.69 7.01 15.86
CA LEU A 40 -1.09 7.10 14.46
C LEU A 40 -2.54 7.59 14.32
N PHE A 41 -3.42 7.15 15.21
CA PHE A 41 -4.84 7.53 15.19
C PHE A 41 -5.11 8.74 16.08
N GLU A 42 -4.52 8.80 17.28
CA GLU A 42 -4.72 9.95 18.19
C GLU A 42 -4.31 11.29 17.58
N ARG A 43 -3.24 11.29 16.80
CA ARG A 43 -2.70 12.50 16.17
C ARG A 43 -3.26 12.72 14.78
N ASN A 44 -4.28 11.96 14.38
CA ASN A 44 -4.90 12.03 13.06
C ASN A 44 -3.87 11.92 11.92
N ILE A 45 -2.84 11.07 12.11
CA ILE A 45 -1.83 10.78 11.09
C ILE A 45 -2.46 9.86 10.06
N VAL A 46 -3.05 8.75 10.53
CA VAL A 46 -4.01 7.95 9.77
C VAL A 46 -5.37 8.58 9.96
N PHE A 47 -5.92 9.17 8.91
CA PHE A 47 -7.07 10.08 8.99
C PHE A 47 -8.32 9.55 8.28
N ALA A 48 -8.16 8.58 7.37
CA ALA A 48 -9.27 8.00 6.63
C ALA A 48 -9.04 6.51 6.36
N HIS A 49 -10.09 5.82 5.94
CA HIS A 49 -10.03 4.42 5.55
C HIS A 49 -11.04 4.02 4.46
N ARG A 50 -10.88 2.80 3.98
CA ARG A 50 -11.90 2.00 3.29
C ARG A 50 -11.96 0.63 3.93
N ASP A 51 -13.14 0.21 4.40
CA ASP A 51 -13.38 -1.14 4.96
C ASP A 51 -12.42 -1.56 6.10
N PHE A 52 -11.70 -0.62 6.72
CA PHE A 52 -10.83 -0.91 7.86
C PHE A 52 -11.61 -1.36 9.10
N ASP A 53 -12.84 -0.88 9.28
CA ASP A 53 -13.80 -1.41 10.26
C ASP A 53 -13.98 -2.94 10.11
N LYS A 54 -14.15 -3.42 8.87
CA LYS A 54 -14.29 -4.85 8.57
C LYS A 54 -13.00 -5.63 8.86
N PHE A 55 -11.84 -5.03 8.54
CA PHE A 55 -10.54 -5.62 8.89
C PHE A 55 -10.39 -5.78 10.41
N VAL A 56 -10.71 -4.73 11.17
CA VAL A 56 -10.64 -4.73 12.64
C VAL A 56 -11.58 -5.80 13.22
N ASP A 57 -12.82 -5.87 12.72
CA ASP A 57 -13.79 -6.88 13.17
C ASP A 57 -13.35 -8.30 12.82
N ALA A 58 -12.80 -8.53 11.62
CA ALA A 58 -12.25 -9.82 11.25
C ALA A 58 -11.11 -10.25 12.18
N ALA A 59 -10.15 -9.36 12.43
CA ALA A 59 -9.03 -9.63 13.33
C ALA A 59 -9.50 -9.96 14.75
N LYS A 60 -10.46 -9.21 15.29
CA LYS A 60 -11.04 -9.46 16.63
C LYS A 60 -11.77 -10.78 16.73
N ASN A 61 -12.41 -11.21 15.64
CA ASN A 61 -13.09 -12.49 15.55
C ASN A 61 -12.14 -13.66 15.23
N GLY A 62 -10.82 -13.47 15.33
CA GLY A 62 -9.83 -14.52 15.13
C GLY A 62 -9.64 -14.96 13.68
N ARG A 63 -10.09 -14.16 12.71
CA ARG A 63 -9.84 -14.40 11.28
C ARG A 63 -8.38 -14.11 10.94
N LYS A 64 -7.87 -14.75 9.87
CA LYS A 64 -6.49 -14.51 9.41
C LYS A 64 -6.45 -13.19 8.68
N VAL A 65 -5.65 -12.25 9.18
CA VAL A 65 -5.51 -10.93 8.58
C VAL A 65 -4.08 -10.65 8.16
N ALA A 66 -3.91 -9.80 7.15
CA ALA A 66 -2.60 -9.36 6.67
C ALA A 66 -2.54 -7.86 6.48
N VAL A 67 -1.34 -7.32 6.57
CA VAL A 67 -1.01 -5.99 6.10
C VAL A 67 -0.07 -6.10 4.91
N MET A 68 -0.38 -5.40 3.82
CA MET A 68 0.47 -5.34 2.64
C MET A 68 0.92 -3.90 2.41
N SER A 69 2.21 -3.69 2.23
CA SER A 69 2.74 -2.47 1.65
C SER A 69 4.01 -2.78 0.87
N GLY A 70 4.68 -1.76 0.34
CA GLY A 70 5.92 -1.94 -0.38
C GLY A 70 6.73 -0.67 -0.45
N ILE A 71 7.92 -0.78 -1.02
CA ILE A 71 8.79 0.35 -1.28
C ILE A 71 9.35 0.23 -2.70
N LYS A 72 9.24 1.33 -3.45
CA LYS A 72 9.99 1.50 -4.69
C LYS A 72 11.46 1.74 -4.32
N PRO A 73 12.41 0.87 -4.72
CA PRO A 73 13.82 1.00 -4.37
C PRO A 73 14.51 2.07 -5.23
N SER A 74 14.02 3.31 -5.16
CA SER A 74 14.60 4.47 -5.85
C SER A 74 15.50 5.30 -4.95
N ASN A 75 15.26 5.27 -3.63
CA ASN A 75 15.85 6.20 -2.68
C ASN A 75 16.21 5.55 -1.34
N GLU A 76 17.03 6.27 -0.58
CA GLU A 76 17.35 5.92 0.81
C GLU A 76 16.10 6.02 1.69
N PHE A 77 16.07 5.21 2.73
CA PHE A 77 15.01 5.20 3.72
C PHE A 77 14.96 6.53 4.48
N HIS A 78 13.78 7.17 4.51
CA HIS A 78 13.59 8.47 5.16
C HIS A 78 12.36 8.48 6.06
N LEU A 79 12.03 9.62 6.68
CA LEU A 79 10.92 9.72 7.64
C LEU A 79 9.55 9.42 7.01
N GLY A 80 9.36 9.72 5.73
CA GLY A 80 8.22 9.22 4.93
C GLY A 80 8.13 7.69 4.92
N SER A 81 9.18 6.99 4.47
CA SER A 81 9.25 5.51 4.47
C SER A 81 9.04 4.92 5.87
N LYS A 82 9.59 5.59 6.89
CA LYS A 82 9.42 5.21 8.29
C LYS A 82 7.95 5.22 8.72
N LEU A 83 7.14 6.16 8.26
CA LEU A 83 5.72 6.21 8.62
C LEU A 83 4.99 4.94 8.17
N THR A 84 5.21 4.50 6.93
CA THR A 84 4.65 3.25 6.42
C THR A 84 5.18 2.04 7.20
N ALA A 85 6.47 2.02 7.53
CA ALA A 85 7.04 0.96 8.38
C ALA A 85 6.41 0.93 9.78
N ASP A 86 6.19 2.08 10.41
CA ASP A 86 5.52 2.19 11.70
C ASP A 86 4.09 1.63 11.63
N GLU A 87 3.37 1.85 10.52
CA GLU A 87 2.04 1.25 10.27
C GLU A 87 2.12 -0.27 10.13
N LEU A 88 3.05 -0.81 9.32
CA LEU A 88 3.23 -2.26 9.17
C LEU A 88 3.47 -2.94 10.51
N ILE A 89 4.39 -2.38 11.31
CA ILE A 89 4.76 -2.89 12.64
C ILE A 89 3.58 -2.78 13.60
N TYR A 90 2.83 -1.68 13.54
CA TYR A 90 1.61 -1.51 14.32
C TYR A 90 0.60 -2.62 14.00
N TYR A 91 0.27 -2.83 12.72
CA TYR A 91 -0.71 -3.85 12.34
C TYR A 91 -0.25 -5.27 12.71
N GLN A 92 1.04 -5.55 12.58
CA GLN A 92 1.62 -6.82 12.99
C GLN A 92 1.47 -7.07 14.49
N LYS A 93 1.78 -6.06 15.33
CA LYS A 93 1.74 -6.19 16.79
C LYS A 93 0.32 -6.16 17.35
N GLU A 94 -0.52 -5.30 16.80
CA GLU A 94 -1.87 -5.06 17.31
C GLU A 94 -2.85 -6.16 16.93
N PHE A 95 -2.81 -6.58 15.67
CA PHE A 95 -3.78 -7.52 15.09
C PHE A 95 -3.20 -8.90 14.82
N GLY A 96 -1.92 -9.13 15.09
CA GLY A 96 -1.22 -10.36 14.68
C GLY A 96 -1.14 -10.49 13.16
N ALA A 97 -1.30 -9.39 12.42
CA ALA A 97 -1.40 -9.42 10.97
C ALA A 97 -0.10 -9.92 10.34
N LYS A 98 -0.19 -10.86 9.39
CA LYS A 98 0.97 -11.27 8.61
C LYS A 98 1.39 -10.11 7.71
N VAL A 99 2.67 -9.74 7.76
CA VAL A 99 3.19 -8.62 6.97
C VAL A 99 3.61 -9.11 5.59
N PHE A 100 3.21 -8.39 4.55
CA PHE A 100 3.72 -8.54 3.19
C PHE A 100 4.41 -7.26 2.79
N TYR A 101 5.68 -7.35 2.42
CA TYR A 101 6.51 -6.20 2.06
C TYR A 101 7.14 -6.42 0.69
N ALA A 102 6.60 -5.72 -0.31
CA ALA A 102 7.07 -5.79 -1.69
C ALA A 102 8.20 -4.79 -1.94
N ILE A 103 9.31 -5.27 -2.50
CA ILE A 103 10.31 -4.43 -3.15
C ILE A 103 9.86 -4.23 -4.60
N ALA A 104 9.39 -3.03 -4.92
CA ALA A 104 8.80 -2.70 -6.22
C ALA A 104 9.86 -2.41 -7.30
N ASP A 105 10.73 -3.39 -7.54
CA ASP A 105 11.85 -3.27 -8.48
C ASP A 105 11.41 -3.30 -9.96
N ILE A 106 10.25 -3.89 -10.28
CA ILE A 106 9.64 -3.81 -11.62
C ILE A 106 9.17 -2.38 -11.90
N GLU A 107 8.51 -1.75 -10.93
CA GLU A 107 8.09 -0.35 -11.05
C GLU A 107 9.29 0.59 -11.13
N ALA A 108 10.32 0.39 -10.30
CA ALA A 108 11.55 1.19 -10.34
C ALA A 108 12.25 1.13 -11.71
N TYR A 109 12.26 -0.05 -12.34
CA TYR A 109 12.78 -0.23 -13.68
C TYR A 109 11.90 0.47 -14.74
N ALA A 110 10.57 0.32 -14.66
CA ALA A 110 9.64 0.89 -15.64
C ALA A 110 9.56 2.41 -15.59
N ASP A 111 9.58 3.01 -14.40
CA ASP A 111 9.39 4.45 -14.19
C ASP A 111 10.69 5.24 -14.36
N ASN A 112 11.79 4.76 -13.74
CA ASN A 112 13.03 5.53 -13.61
C ASN A 112 14.25 4.85 -14.26
N GLY A 113 14.06 3.70 -14.92
CA GLY A 113 15.17 2.94 -15.53
C GLY A 113 16.16 2.33 -14.54
N ILE A 114 15.80 2.22 -13.26
CA ILE A 114 16.71 1.68 -12.24
C ILE A 114 16.89 0.18 -12.48
N SER A 115 18.13 -0.25 -12.69
CA SER A 115 18.43 -1.67 -12.95
C SER A 115 18.05 -2.55 -11.75
N PHE A 116 17.66 -3.81 -12.01
CA PHE A 116 17.34 -4.77 -10.94
C PHE A 116 18.49 -5.03 -9.98
N GLU A 117 19.74 -4.85 -10.41
CA GLU A 117 20.90 -4.98 -9.53
C GLU A 117 21.04 -3.77 -8.61
N GLU A 118 20.79 -2.56 -9.12
CA GLU A 118 20.81 -1.36 -8.29
C GLU A 118 19.63 -1.34 -7.30
N SER A 119 18.43 -1.70 -7.77
CA SER A 119 17.27 -1.92 -6.90
C SER A 119 17.56 -2.92 -5.79
N ARG A 120 18.34 -3.98 -6.06
CA ARG A 120 18.73 -4.98 -5.06
C ARG A 120 19.54 -4.36 -3.93
N LYS A 121 20.52 -3.51 -4.24
CA LYS A 121 21.39 -2.87 -3.25
C LYS A 121 20.58 -1.95 -2.33
N VAL A 122 19.73 -1.11 -2.92
CA VAL A 122 18.84 -0.20 -2.17
C VAL A 122 17.85 -0.98 -1.31
N ALA A 123 17.29 -2.06 -1.85
CA ALA A 123 16.35 -2.92 -1.14
C ALA A 123 16.95 -3.56 0.12
N VAL A 124 18.21 -4.00 0.08
CA VAL A 124 18.88 -4.58 1.25
C VAL A 124 18.95 -3.57 2.40
N SER A 125 19.31 -2.32 2.11
CA SER A 125 19.32 -1.26 3.13
C SER A 125 17.92 -1.01 3.67
N ASN A 126 16.93 -0.82 2.80
CA ASN A 126 15.55 -0.54 3.21
C ASN A 126 14.95 -1.67 4.07
N VAL A 127 15.26 -2.93 3.76
CA VAL A 127 14.83 -4.07 4.59
C VAL A 127 15.55 -4.07 5.93
N ALA A 128 16.85 -3.75 5.96
CA ALA A 128 17.59 -3.63 7.22
C ALA A 128 16.99 -2.54 8.13
N ASP A 129 16.62 -1.38 7.56
CA ASP A 129 15.95 -0.30 8.30
C ASP A 129 14.58 -0.75 8.85
N LEU A 130 13.79 -1.46 8.05
CA LEU A 130 12.49 -2.01 8.47
C LEU A 130 12.62 -3.00 9.63
N LEU A 131 13.63 -3.88 9.59
CA LEU A 131 13.94 -4.82 10.67
C LEU A 131 14.45 -4.08 11.92
N ALA A 132 15.30 -3.08 11.76
CA ALA A 132 15.80 -2.26 12.87
C ALA A 132 14.68 -1.49 13.59
N LEU A 133 13.62 -1.11 12.89
CA LEU A 133 12.43 -0.49 13.48
C LEU A 133 11.56 -1.47 14.29
N GLY A 134 11.84 -2.77 14.19
CA GLY A 134 11.20 -3.81 15.01
C GLY A 134 10.04 -4.53 14.32
N LEU A 135 10.11 -4.68 13.00
CA LEU A 135 9.33 -5.70 12.27
C LEU A 135 9.78 -7.09 12.72
N ASP A 136 8.83 -7.98 13.03
CA ASP A 136 9.11 -9.40 13.26
C ASP A 136 9.12 -10.15 11.92
N GLU A 137 10.28 -10.59 11.49
CA GLU A 137 10.50 -11.32 10.23
C GLU A 137 9.83 -12.70 10.22
N LYS A 138 9.57 -13.29 11.39
CA LYS A 138 8.94 -14.63 11.49
C LYS A 138 7.48 -14.61 11.05
N ASN A 139 6.83 -13.45 11.17
CA ASN A 139 5.48 -13.21 10.68
C ASN A 139 5.46 -12.19 9.52
N ALA A 140 6.46 -12.26 8.64
CA ALA A 140 6.55 -11.43 7.45
C ALA A 140 6.85 -12.26 6.18
N CYS A 141 6.46 -11.73 5.03
CA CYS A 141 6.82 -12.20 3.71
C CYS A 141 7.40 -11.00 2.95
N ILE A 142 8.72 -10.96 2.84
CA ILE A 142 9.48 -9.91 2.17
C ILE A 142 9.98 -10.46 0.85
N TYR A 143 9.68 -9.78 -0.26
CA TYR A 143 10.01 -10.27 -1.59
C TYR A 143 10.28 -9.15 -2.58
N ARG A 144 10.96 -9.49 -3.68
CA ARG A 144 11.15 -8.61 -4.83
C ARG A 144 10.13 -8.96 -5.90
N GLN A 145 9.43 -7.98 -6.45
CA GLN A 145 8.44 -8.21 -7.50
C GLN A 145 9.03 -9.01 -8.68
N SER A 146 10.24 -8.67 -9.14
CA SER A 146 10.93 -9.37 -10.24
C SER A 146 11.28 -10.84 -9.96
N LYS A 147 11.19 -11.29 -8.71
CA LYS A 147 11.49 -12.66 -8.28
C LYS A 147 10.29 -13.40 -7.70
N GLU A 148 9.15 -12.73 -7.55
CA GLU A 148 7.93 -13.32 -7.01
C GLU A 148 6.97 -13.69 -8.14
N MET A 149 7.08 -14.93 -8.62
CA MET A 149 6.29 -15.42 -9.74
C MET A 149 4.79 -15.45 -9.45
N ARG A 150 4.36 -15.60 -8.18
CA ARG A 150 2.93 -15.58 -7.84
C ARG A 150 2.32 -14.23 -8.17
N VAL A 151 2.99 -13.13 -7.81
CA VAL A 151 2.55 -11.77 -8.12
C VAL A 151 2.47 -11.58 -9.63
N MET A 152 3.48 -12.01 -10.39
CA MET A 152 3.48 -11.88 -11.85
C MET A 152 2.37 -12.70 -12.52
N ASN A 153 2.09 -13.92 -12.02
CA ASN A 153 0.99 -14.75 -12.51
C ASN A 153 -0.36 -14.13 -12.19
N LEU A 154 -0.53 -13.57 -11.00
CA LEU A 154 -1.74 -12.83 -10.62
C LEU A 154 -1.95 -11.59 -11.48
N ALA A 155 -0.90 -10.80 -11.73
CA ALA A 155 -0.95 -9.65 -12.64
C ALA A 155 -1.44 -10.04 -14.03
N TYR A 156 -0.96 -11.17 -14.56
CA TYR A 156 -1.43 -11.72 -15.83
C TYR A 156 -2.92 -12.09 -15.77
N ILE A 157 -3.38 -12.79 -14.71
CA ILE A 157 -4.80 -13.12 -14.53
C ILE A 157 -5.66 -11.85 -14.46
N PHE A 158 -5.19 -10.84 -13.74
CA PHE A 158 -5.90 -9.57 -13.53
C PHE A 158 -5.98 -8.74 -14.80
N SER A 159 -5.01 -8.86 -15.71
CA SER A 159 -5.03 -8.19 -17.01
C SER A 159 -6.30 -8.50 -17.81
N LYS A 160 -6.91 -9.69 -17.63
CA LYS A 160 -8.19 -10.05 -18.29
C LYS A 160 -9.39 -9.26 -17.75
N LYS A 161 -9.26 -8.62 -16.58
CA LYS A 161 -10.32 -7.87 -15.91
C LYS A 161 -10.16 -6.36 -16.04
N VAL A 162 -9.06 -5.90 -16.65
CA VAL A 162 -8.68 -4.50 -16.77
C VAL A 162 -8.51 -4.17 -18.25
N THR A 163 -9.12 -3.08 -18.70
CA THR A 163 -8.95 -2.62 -20.09
C THR A 163 -7.94 -1.49 -20.18
N TYR A 164 -7.34 -1.32 -21.36
CA TYR A 164 -6.44 -0.20 -21.62
C TYR A 164 -7.13 1.16 -21.39
N ASN A 165 -8.40 1.31 -21.77
CA ASN A 165 -9.17 2.54 -21.51
C ASN A 165 -9.34 2.81 -20.02
N MET A 166 -9.53 1.77 -19.19
CA MET A 166 -9.57 1.93 -17.73
C MET A 166 -8.22 2.41 -17.19
N LEU A 167 -7.13 1.78 -17.61
CA LEU A 167 -5.77 2.17 -17.18
C LEU A 167 -5.45 3.61 -17.58
N ARG A 168 -5.74 4.00 -18.82
CA ARG A 168 -5.56 5.37 -19.30
C ARG A 168 -6.44 6.37 -18.53
N ALA A 169 -7.67 6.01 -18.20
CA ALA A 169 -8.57 6.89 -17.45
C ALA A 169 -8.09 7.11 -16.00
N ILE A 170 -7.42 6.13 -15.39
CA ILE A 170 -6.93 6.21 -14.01
C ILE A 170 -5.54 6.86 -13.95
N TYR A 171 -4.63 6.50 -14.85
CA TYR A 171 -3.20 6.81 -14.77
C TYR A 171 -2.69 7.73 -15.88
N GLY A 172 -3.56 8.18 -16.79
CA GLY A 172 -3.16 8.89 -18.00
C GLY A 172 -2.45 7.98 -19.01
N GLU A 173 -1.95 8.57 -20.09
CA GLU A 173 -1.15 7.85 -21.09
C GLU A 173 0.26 7.56 -20.53
N ARG A 174 0.63 6.27 -20.55
CA ARG A 174 1.88 5.73 -20.02
C ARG A 174 2.37 4.59 -20.90
N ASP A 175 3.65 4.24 -20.76
CA ASP A 175 4.22 3.06 -21.38
C ASP A 175 3.57 1.77 -20.84
N ILE A 176 3.54 0.73 -21.68
CA ILE A 176 2.97 -0.58 -21.31
C ILE A 176 3.66 -1.15 -20.06
N SER A 177 4.95 -0.90 -19.88
CA SER A 177 5.72 -1.32 -18.70
C SER A 177 5.14 -0.77 -17.40
N LEU A 178 4.72 0.49 -17.37
CA LEU A 178 4.10 1.13 -16.20
C LEU A 178 2.68 0.60 -15.95
N TYR A 179 1.90 0.34 -17.00
CA TYR A 179 0.62 -0.33 -16.82
C TYR A 179 0.77 -1.76 -16.30
N MET A 180 1.83 -2.47 -16.72
CA MET A 180 2.14 -3.78 -16.18
C MET A 180 2.56 -3.69 -14.71
N SER A 181 3.33 -2.69 -14.28
CA SER A 181 3.67 -2.51 -12.86
C SER A 181 2.45 -2.22 -11.99
N VAL A 182 1.46 -1.50 -12.50
CA VAL A 182 0.15 -1.32 -11.84
C VAL A 182 -0.55 -2.66 -11.59
N LEU A 183 -0.56 -3.55 -12.59
CA LEU A 183 -1.15 -4.89 -12.45
C LEU A 183 -0.33 -5.76 -11.48
N THR A 184 0.99 -5.62 -11.48
CA THR A 184 1.88 -6.26 -10.49
C THR A 184 1.55 -5.82 -9.08
N GLN A 185 1.33 -4.52 -8.83
CA GLN A 185 0.91 -4.02 -7.52
C GLN A 185 -0.46 -4.55 -7.08
N ALA A 186 -1.42 -4.70 -8.00
CA ALA A 186 -2.68 -5.38 -7.69
C ALA A 186 -2.42 -6.85 -7.29
N GLY A 187 -1.47 -7.51 -7.97
CA GLY A 187 -0.90 -8.81 -7.60
C GLY A 187 -0.42 -8.84 -6.16
N ASP A 188 0.43 -7.89 -5.77
CA ASP A 188 0.96 -7.79 -4.41
C ASP A 188 -0.13 -7.66 -3.34
N ILE A 189 -1.14 -6.81 -3.60
CA ILE A 189 -2.25 -6.54 -2.65
C ILE A 189 -3.15 -7.76 -2.47
N LEU A 190 -3.44 -8.50 -3.54
CA LEU A 190 -4.37 -9.64 -3.51
C LEU A 190 -3.69 -10.99 -3.26
N MET A 191 -2.37 -11.08 -3.44
CA MET A 191 -1.59 -12.29 -3.16
C MET A 191 -1.82 -12.85 -1.75
N PRO A 192 -1.86 -12.05 -0.66
CA PRO A 192 -2.14 -12.58 0.68
C PRO A 192 -3.43 -13.42 0.72
N GLN A 193 -4.50 -12.95 0.07
CA GLN A 193 -5.79 -13.63 0.07
C GLN A 193 -5.77 -14.86 -0.83
N LEU A 194 -5.22 -14.72 -2.04
CA LEU A 194 -5.28 -15.76 -3.07
C LEU A 194 -4.27 -16.90 -2.86
N GLU A 195 -3.12 -16.62 -2.24
CA GLU A 195 -2.00 -17.57 -2.13
C GLU A 195 -1.70 -17.99 -0.68
N PHE A 196 -2.17 -17.24 0.32
CA PHE A 196 -1.83 -17.49 1.74
C PHE A 196 -3.06 -17.73 2.62
N GLY A 197 -4.27 -17.77 2.06
CA GLY A 197 -5.50 -18.01 2.82
C GLY A 197 -5.77 -16.93 3.87
N ILE A 198 -5.40 -15.68 3.57
CA ILE A 198 -5.75 -14.51 4.36
C ILE A 198 -7.20 -14.13 4.05
N ASP A 199 -7.99 -13.85 5.09
CA ASP A 199 -9.38 -13.45 4.95
C ASP A 199 -9.51 -11.98 4.57
N TYR A 200 -8.69 -11.11 5.20
CA TYR A 200 -8.70 -9.66 5.00
C TYR A 200 -7.28 -9.10 4.94
N THR A 201 -7.02 -8.29 3.92
CA THR A 201 -5.77 -7.52 3.79
C THR A 201 -6.07 -6.04 4.01
N VAL A 202 -5.24 -5.35 4.79
CA VAL A 202 -5.23 -3.88 4.87
C VAL A 202 -3.97 -3.32 4.21
N VAL A 203 -4.12 -2.24 3.45
CA VAL A 203 -3.02 -1.56 2.76
C VAL A 203 -2.87 -0.14 3.31
N PRO A 204 -1.85 0.15 4.14
CA PRO A 204 -1.52 1.50 4.57
C PRO A 204 -0.84 2.27 3.45
N VAL A 205 -1.41 3.40 3.06
CA VAL A 205 -0.95 4.18 1.91
C VAL A 205 -1.11 5.69 2.08
N GLY A 206 -0.33 6.44 1.30
CA GLY A 206 -0.64 7.84 1.01
C GLY A 206 -1.85 7.96 0.10
N VAL A 207 -2.45 9.15 0.07
CA VAL A 207 -3.67 9.41 -0.72
C VAL A 207 -3.42 9.35 -2.23
N ASP A 208 -2.17 9.56 -2.64
CA ASP A 208 -1.69 9.43 -4.01
C ASP A 208 -1.76 7.99 -4.53
N GLN A 209 -1.77 7.00 -3.64
CA GLN A 209 -1.87 5.59 -4.02
C GLN A 209 -3.32 5.07 -4.08
N ASP A 210 -4.32 5.89 -3.75
CA ASP A 210 -5.73 5.50 -3.83
C ASP A 210 -6.17 4.94 -5.21
N PRO A 211 -5.66 5.44 -6.36
CA PRO A 211 -5.92 4.84 -7.67
C PRO A 211 -5.63 3.34 -7.72
N HIS A 212 -4.51 2.89 -7.12
CA HIS A 212 -4.14 1.47 -7.06
C HIS A 212 -5.08 0.67 -6.16
N ILE A 213 -5.49 1.24 -5.04
CA ILE A 213 -6.47 0.63 -4.13
C ILE A 213 -7.81 0.44 -4.85
N ARG A 214 -8.30 1.47 -5.54
CA ARG A 214 -9.57 1.43 -6.27
C ARG A 214 -9.56 0.40 -7.39
N LEU A 215 -8.52 0.41 -8.25
CA LEU A 215 -8.38 -0.58 -9.31
C LEU A 215 -8.34 -2.01 -8.74
N THR A 216 -7.58 -2.22 -7.66
CA THR A 216 -7.46 -3.53 -7.04
C THR A 216 -8.78 -4.01 -6.43
N ARG A 217 -9.55 -3.11 -5.81
CA ARG A 217 -10.89 -3.43 -5.32
C ARG A 217 -11.86 -3.79 -6.45
N ASP A 218 -11.80 -3.10 -7.58
CA ASP A 218 -12.61 -3.46 -8.76
C ASP A 218 -12.24 -4.84 -9.30
N ILE A 219 -10.95 -5.20 -9.29
CA ILE A 219 -10.48 -6.54 -9.65
C ILE A 219 -11.00 -7.58 -8.64
N ALA A 220 -10.86 -7.33 -7.33
CA ALA A 220 -11.32 -8.21 -6.27
C ALA A 220 -12.83 -8.48 -6.36
N ALA A 221 -13.63 -7.44 -6.62
CA ALA A 221 -15.08 -7.54 -6.83
C ALA A 221 -15.41 -8.45 -8.03
N LYS A 222 -14.70 -8.30 -9.16
CA LYS A 222 -14.87 -9.13 -10.36
C LYS A 222 -14.40 -10.59 -10.19
N LEU A 223 -13.62 -10.87 -9.15
CA LEU A 223 -13.20 -12.22 -8.75
C LEU A 223 -14.10 -12.82 -7.67
N GLY A 224 -14.97 -12.02 -7.04
CA GLY A 224 -15.86 -12.48 -5.97
C GLY A 224 -15.13 -12.76 -4.65
N ILE A 225 -13.99 -12.10 -4.41
CA ILE A 225 -13.23 -12.21 -3.16
C ILE A 225 -13.45 -10.98 -2.27
N THR A 226 -13.09 -11.10 -0.99
CA THR A 226 -13.14 -9.98 -0.04
C THR A 226 -12.32 -8.80 -0.57
N LEU A 227 -12.90 -7.60 -0.56
CA LEU A 227 -12.21 -6.40 -1.01
C LEU A 227 -11.09 -6.03 -0.03
N PRO A 228 -9.88 -5.67 -0.52
CA PRO A 228 -8.82 -5.20 0.37
C PRO A 228 -9.25 -3.88 1.04
N ALA A 229 -8.99 -3.80 2.35
CA ALA A 229 -9.12 -2.58 3.13
C ALA A 229 -7.93 -1.66 2.88
N ALA A 230 -8.09 -0.37 3.16
CA ALA A 230 -7.00 0.59 3.11
C ALA A 230 -7.10 1.59 4.25
N THR A 231 -5.95 2.04 4.74
CA THR A 231 -5.83 3.18 5.64
C THR A 231 -4.99 4.26 4.99
N TYR A 232 -5.42 5.51 5.14
CA TYR A 232 -4.79 6.66 4.50
C TYR A 232 -4.08 7.51 5.52
N HIS A 233 -2.78 7.69 5.32
CA HIS A 233 -1.97 8.58 6.15
C HIS A 233 -1.68 9.91 5.45
N ARG A 234 -1.45 10.95 6.26
CA ARG A 234 -0.96 12.24 5.78
C ARG A 234 0.50 12.11 5.36
N PHE A 235 0.87 12.77 4.27
CA PHE A 235 2.27 12.85 3.85
C PHE A 235 3.13 13.54 4.92
N MET A 236 4.30 12.95 5.19
CA MET A 236 5.38 13.69 5.84
C MET A 236 5.83 14.81 4.89
N LYS A 237 5.87 16.04 5.39
CA LYS A 237 6.35 17.18 4.61
C LYS A 237 7.86 17.15 4.48
N SER A 238 8.39 17.67 3.38
CA SER A 238 9.81 17.98 3.23
C SER A 238 10.26 18.99 4.31
N LEU A 239 11.58 19.13 4.50
CA LEU A 239 12.13 20.13 5.43
C LEU A 239 11.78 21.57 5.03
N SER A 240 11.52 21.84 3.74
CA SER A 240 11.03 23.14 3.25
C SER A 240 9.53 23.35 3.53
N GLY A 241 8.78 22.29 3.84
CA GLY A 241 7.35 22.34 4.15
C GLY A 241 6.42 22.48 2.94
N THR A 242 6.97 22.58 1.73
CA THR A 242 6.24 22.89 0.48
C THR A 242 5.76 21.66 -0.27
N GLU A 243 6.43 20.52 -0.10
CA GLU A 243 6.19 19.30 -0.85
C GLU A 243 6.11 18.09 0.09
N LYS A 244 5.69 16.94 -0.46
CA LYS A 244 5.90 15.67 0.25
C LYS A 244 7.39 15.41 0.41
N MET A 245 7.79 14.74 1.48
CA MET A 245 9.17 14.32 1.68
C MET A 245 9.53 13.32 0.58
N SER A 246 10.10 13.83 -0.50
CA SER A 246 10.91 13.12 -1.46
C SER A 246 12.39 13.41 -1.18
N LYS A 247 13.29 12.80 -1.93
CA LYS A 247 14.62 13.41 -2.09
C LYS A 247 14.50 14.79 -2.72
#